data_AF-A0A662A7K4-F1
#
_entry.id   AF-A0A662A7K4-F1
#
_cell.length_a   1.000
_cell.length_b   1.000
_cell.length_c   1.000
_cell.angle_alpha   90.00
_cell.angle_beta   90.00
_cell.angle_gamma   90.00
#
_symmetry.space_group_name_H-M   'P 1'
#
loop_
_entity.id
_entity.type
_entity.pdbx_description
1 polymer ?
#
loop_
_entity_poly.entity_id
_entity_poly.type
_entity_poly.pdbx_seq_one_letter_code
_entity_poly.pdbx_strand_id
1 'polypeptide(L)' 'VTAICPGATQSEFAQTADMGNPSMFNKAPTSRELAEFTYKAMIKGKTTAIHGAKNSFLTFTARFSPRKVVTAIAAKMVE' A
#
# COMPACT_ATOMS: atom_id res chain seq x y z
N VAL A 1 16.46 -2.89 -9.29
CA VAL A 1 15.57 -3.59 -8.33
C VAL A 1 14.61 -2.56 -7.76
N THR A 2 13.31 -2.84 -7.77
CA THR A 2 12.25 -1.92 -7.30
C THR A 2 11.33 -2.68 -6.34
N ALA A 3 11.28 -2.26 -5.08
CA ALA A 3 10.34 -2.77 -4.09
C ALA A 3 9.01 -2.00 -4.18
N ILE A 4 7.93 -2.73 -4.39
CA ILE A 4 6.58 -2.17 -4.47
C ILE A 4 5.89 -2.44 -3.15
N CYS A 5 5.36 -1.38 -2.51
CA CYS A 5 4.61 -1.47 -1.28
C CYS A 5 3.18 -0.95 -1.51
N PRO A 6 2.27 -1.80 -2.05
CA PRO A 6 0.89 -1.42 -2.23
C PRO A 6 0.08 -1.65 -0.95
N GLY A 7 -1.07 -0.99 -0.84
CA GLY A 7 -2.11 -1.40 0.10
C GLY A 7 -2.87 -2.63 -0.43
N ALA A 8 -4.08 -2.86 0.09
CA ALA A 8 -4.99 -3.85 -0.48
C ALA A 8 -5.13 -3.67 -2.00
N THR A 9 -5.27 -4.76 -2.74
CA THR A 9 -5.37 -4.76 -4.21
C THR A 9 -6.58 -5.58 -4.63
N GLN A 10 -7.41 -5.05 -5.51
CA GLN A 10 -8.52 -5.80 -6.09
C GLN A 10 -7.97 -6.83 -7.07
N SER A 11 -7.85 -8.05 -6.57
CA SER A 11 -7.33 -9.21 -7.30
C SER A 11 -8.12 -10.44 -6.89
N GLU A 12 -8.18 -11.45 -7.77
CA GLU A 12 -8.80 -12.73 -7.42
C GLU A 12 -8.04 -13.43 -6.29
N PHE A 13 -6.72 -13.22 -6.19
CA PHE A 13 -5.93 -13.72 -5.08
C PHE A 13 -6.46 -13.19 -3.74
N ALA A 14 -6.73 -11.89 -3.66
CA ALA A 14 -7.24 -11.30 -2.43
C ALA A 14 -8.65 -11.78 -2.05
N GLN A 15 -9.48 -12.09 -3.05
CA GLN A 15 -10.82 -12.70 -2.84
C GLN A 15 -10.71 -14.15 -2.36
N THR A 16 -9.79 -14.92 -2.94
CA THR A 16 -9.63 -16.35 -2.65
C THR A 16 -8.90 -16.61 -1.34
N ALA A 17 -7.92 -15.75 -1.01
CA ALA A 17 -7.11 -15.87 0.20
C ALA A 17 -7.79 -15.28 1.46
N ASP A 18 -9.09 -14.96 1.38
CA ASP A 18 -9.89 -14.35 2.45
C ASP A 18 -9.15 -13.18 3.13
N MET A 19 -8.55 -12.31 2.31
CA MET A 19 -7.68 -11.23 2.79
C MET A 19 -8.48 -10.07 3.41
N GLY A 20 -9.22 -10.34 4.48
CA GLY A 20 -9.79 -9.36 5.38
C GLY A 20 -10.97 -8.55 4.85
N ASN A 21 -11.28 -7.47 5.57
CA ASN A 21 -12.55 -6.76 5.53
C ASN A 21 -12.89 -6.20 4.13
N PRO A 22 -14.07 -6.49 3.54
CA PRO A 22 -14.48 -6.04 2.21
C PRO A 22 -14.40 -4.50 2.00
N SER A 23 -14.47 -3.73 3.10
CA SER A 23 -14.31 -2.27 3.08
C SER A 23 -12.92 -1.80 2.59
N MET A 24 -11.86 -2.58 2.82
CA MET A 24 -10.49 -2.27 2.38
C MET A 24 -10.36 -2.37 0.85
N PHE A 25 -11.11 -3.27 0.22
CA PHE A 25 -11.05 -3.52 -1.23
C PHE A 25 -11.81 -2.49 -2.06
N ASN A 26 -12.86 -1.87 -1.52
CA ASN A 26 -13.65 -0.87 -2.24
C ASN A 26 -12.86 0.38 -2.65
N LYS A 27 -11.75 0.69 -1.96
CA LYS A 27 -10.86 1.82 -2.27
C LYS A 27 -9.49 1.38 -2.80
N ALA A 28 -9.30 0.08 -2.99
CA ALA A 28 -8.06 -0.49 -3.50
C ALA A 28 -7.95 -0.32 -5.03
N PRO A 29 -6.74 -0.18 -5.58
CA PRO A 29 -6.52 -0.23 -7.02
C PRO A 29 -6.89 -1.59 -7.62
N THR A 30 -7.22 -1.57 -8.90
CA THR A 30 -7.31 -2.80 -9.68
C THR A 30 -5.92 -3.39 -9.92
N SER A 31 -5.86 -4.71 -10.17
CA SER A 31 -4.61 -5.39 -10.52
C SER A 31 -3.91 -4.76 -11.74
N ARG A 32 -4.69 -4.31 -12.74
CA ARG A 32 -4.15 -3.61 -13.93
C ARG A 32 -3.52 -2.27 -13.56
N GLU A 33 -4.21 -1.45 -12.79
CA GLU A 33 -3.71 -0.14 -12.37
C GLU A 33 -2.42 -0.28 -11.56
N LEU A 34 -2.36 -1.27 -10.66
CA LEU A 34 -1.16 -1.57 -9.90
C LEU A 34 -0.02 -2.02 -10.81
N ALA A 35 -0.29 -2.87 -11.82
CA ALA A 35 0.70 -3.32 -12.80
C ALA A 35 1.28 -2.15 -13.62
N GLU A 36 0.44 -1.20 -14.06
CA GLU A 36 0.91 -0.01 -14.77
C GLU A 36 1.76 0.89 -13.87
N PHE A 37 1.33 1.11 -12.63
CA PHE A 37 2.06 1.91 -11.66
C PHE A 37 3.44 1.30 -11.38
N THR A 38 3.48 0.00 -11.12
CA THR A 38 4.71 -0.74 -10.83
C THR A 38 5.67 -0.71 -12.01
N TYR A 39 5.17 -0.94 -13.23
CA TYR A 39 5.96 -0.85 -14.45
C TYR A 39 6.55 0.56 -14.64
N LYS A 40 5.73 1.61 -14.50
CA LYS A 40 6.19 3.01 -14.61
C LYS A 40 7.23 3.35 -13.54
N ALA A 41 7.08 2.86 -12.30
CA ALA A 41 8.02 3.10 -11.22
C ALA A 41 9.37 2.38 -11.46
N MET A 42 9.31 1.17 -11.99
CA MET A 42 10.48 0.37 -12.37
C MET A 42 11.27 1.05 -13.48
N ILE A 43 10.62 1.48 -14.56
CA ILE A 43 11.27 2.19 -15.68
C ILE A 43 11.92 3.51 -15.22
N LYS A 44 11.35 4.18 -14.22
CA LYS A 44 11.91 5.39 -13.62
C LYS A 44 13.10 5.14 -12.67
N GLY A 45 13.53 3.89 -12.50
CA GLY A 45 14.66 3.53 -11.63
C GLY A 45 14.39 3.73 -10.14
N LYS A 46 13.13 3.80 -9.71
CA LYS A 46 12.80 3.96 -8.29
C LYS A 46 13.16 2.68 -7.53
N THR A 47 13.85 2.81 -6.40
CA THR A 47 14.17 1.69 -5.52
C THR A 47 12.97 1.24 -4.70
N THR A 48 12.10 2.16 -4.28
CA THR A 48 10.86 1.90 -3.55
C THR A 48 9.70 2.70 -4.13
N ALA A 49 8.54 2.09 -4.33
CA ALA A 49 7.34 2.77 -4.81
C ALA A 49 6.11 2.42 -3.98
N ILE A 50 5.44 3.45 -3.46
CA ILE A 50 4.22 3.34 -2.66
C ILE A 50 3.05 3.73 -3.55
N HIS A 51 2.10 2.81 -3.72
CA HIS A 51 0.90 3.07 -4.51
C HIS A 51 -0.08 3.97 -3.72
N GLY A 52 -0.55 5.05 -4.36
CA GLY A 52 -1.54 5.99 -3.80
C GLY A 52 -0.93 7.23 -3.14
N ALA A 53 -1.42 8.42 -3.53
CA ALA A 53 -0.90 9.71 -3.03
C ALA A 53 -1.11 9.90 -1.51
N LYS A 54 -2.26 9.49 -0.98
CA LYS A 54 -2.55 9.56 0.46
C LYS A 54 -1.62 8.65 1.26
N ASN A 55 -1.33 7.45 0.76
CA ASN A 55 -0.46 6.49 1.42
C ASN A 55 1.01 6.95 1.41
N SER A 56 1.45 7.51 0.28
CA SER A 56 2.77 8.12 0.17
C SER A 56 2.94 9.31 1.13
N PHE A 57 1.90 10.14 1.29
CA PHE A 57 1.93 11.28 2.23
C PHE A 57 1.98 10.81 3.68
N LEU A 58 1.13 9.83 4.06
CA LEU A 58 1.14 9.26 5.40
C LEU A 58 2.48 8.60 5.75
N THR A 59 3.08 7.89 4.80
CA THR A 59 4.40 7.28 5.00
C THR A 59 5.49 8.35 5.18
N PHE A 60 5.34 9.50 4.50
CA PHE A 60 6.25 10.62 4.68
C PHE A 60 6.11 11.28 6.06
N THR A 61 4.88 11.49 6.55
CA THR A 61 4.65 12.08 7.88
C THR A 61 5.12 11.18 9.03
N ALA A 62 5.17 9.86 8.82
CA ALA A 62 5.73 8.92 9.78
C ALA A 62 7.20 9.23 10.15
N ARG A 63 7.99 9.86 9.27
CA ARG A 63 9.37 10.29 9.57
C ARG A 63 9.44 11.37 10.66
N PHE A 64 8.39 12.15 10.84
CA PHE A 64 8.32 13.23 11.83
C PHE A 64 7.50 12.85 13.07
N SER A 65 6.86 11.68 13.04
CA SER A 65 5.98 11.23 14.11
C SER A 65 6.76 10.47 15.19
N PRO A 66 6.44 10.63 16.49
CA PRO A 66 7.04 9.83 17.55
C PRO A 66 6.79 8.34 17.33
N ARG A 67 7.82 7.50 17.50
CA ARG A 67 7.74 6.05 17.25
C ARG A 67 6.57 5.37 17.96
N LYS A 68 6.26 5.78 19.20
CA LYS A 68 5.13 5.25 20.00
C LYS A 68 3.78 5.44 19.32
N VAL A 69 3.57 6.57 18.64
CA VAL A 69 2.32 6.87 17.94
C VAL A 69 2.21 6.01 16.69
N VAL A 70 3.30 5.89 15.92
CA VAL A 70 3.35 5.04 14.72
C VAL A 70 3.03 3.59 15.06
N THR A 71 3.63 3.04 16.12
CA THR A 71 3.37 1.66 16.55
C THR A 71 1.95 1.46 17.08
N ALA A 72 1.40 2.42 17.82
CA ALA A 72 0.03 2.33 18.31
C ALA A 72 -1.01 2.35 17.19
N ILE A 73 -0.80 3.18 16.16
CA ILE A 73 -1.66 3.20 14.97
C ILE A 73 -1.55 1.88 14.21
N ALA A 74 -0.33 1.38 13.99
CA ALA A 74 -0.12 0.12 13.29
C ALA A 74 -0.78 -1.07 14.01
N ALA A 75 -0.70 -1.13 15.35
CA ALA A 75 -1.37 -2.18 16.13
C ALA A 75 -2.89 -2.16 15.89
N LYS A 76 -3.49 -0.98 15.90
CA LYS A 76 -4.93 -0.79 15.66
C LYS A 76 -5.39 -1.06 14.22
N MET A 77 -4.46 -1.22 13.27
CA MET A 77 -4.76 -1.59 11.88
C MET A 77 -4.72 -3.09 11.64
N VAL A 78 -4.10 -3.85 12.55
CA VAL A 78 -3.95 -5.32 12.46
C VAL A 78 -4.94 -6.03 13.38
N GLU A 79 -5.34 -5.40 14.49
CA GLU A 79 -6.55 -5.78 15.26
C GLU A 79 -7.84 -5.54 14.48
#